data_AF-K1QAC3-F1
#
_entry.id   AF-K1QAC3-F1
#
_cell.length_a   1.000
_cell.length_b   1.000
_cell.length_c   1.000
_cell.angle_alpha   90.00
_cell.angle_beta   90.00
_cell.angle_gamma   90.00
#
_symmetry.space_group_name_H-M   'P 1'
#
loop_
_entity.id
_entity.type
_entity.pdbx_description
1 polymer ?
#
loop_
_entity_poly.entity_id
_entity_poly.type
_entity_poly.pdbx_seq_one_letter_code
_entity_poly.pdbx_strand_id
1 'polypeptide(L)'
;MLSGTIYVCVTGLDLFKQHFYGDKYYPFPAVLYPLNMAYDIVYGEPDKPFFGGIAAFRINTSSDHEVFEHQGVVEYHRPGQDIEVDLRGQHYHTAVVYEFVLCSAVVIALSLLVLWHVRMISYGETNIEVYINRKEVDRLKKLGLVYTNPYHYGFLRNWQHFFGLGNGRTFARNVLFPSTHLPPGNGLTYSRAQNRREKEIENKGLMLL
;
A
#
# COMPACT_ATOMS: atom_id res chain seq x y z
N MET A 1 1.77 1.44 -21.07
CA MET A 1 1.01 2.08 -19.97
C MET A 1 1.90 2.43 -18.79
N LEU A 2 2.71 1.49 -18.26
CA LEU A 2 3.65 1.76 -17.16
C LEU A 2 4.65 2.91 -17.44
N SER A 3 5.23 2.98 -18.64
CA SER A 3 6.17 4.05 -19.00
C SER A 3 5.54 5.44 -18.99
N GLY A 4 4.29 5.57 -19.44
CA GLY A 4 3.54 6.83 -19.43
C GLY A 4 3.17 7.27 -18.03
N THR A 5 2.72 6.33 -17.17
CA THR A 5 2.43 6.62 -15.75
C THR A 5 3.69 7.06 -15.01
N ILE A 6 4.82 6.36 -15.21
CA ILE A 6 6.09 6.75 -14.59
C ILE A 6 6.53 8.14 -15.06
N TYR A 7 6.44 8.42 -16.36
CA TYR A 7 6.79 9.73 -16.91
C TYR A 7 5.94 10.85 -16.32
N VAL A 8 4.62 10.69 -16.29
CA VAL A 8 3.69 11.68 -15.70
C VAL A 8 3.95 11.86 -14.21
N CYS A 9 4.24 10.79 -13.47
CA CYS A 9 4.60 10.89 -12.05
C CYS A 9 5.91 11.66 -11.85
N VAL A 10 6.93 11.43 -12.67
CA VAL A 10 8.22 12.12 -12.57
C VAL A 10 8.09 13.60 -12.92
N THR A 11 7.47 13.94 -14.06
CA THR A 11 7.29 15.33 -14.47
C THR A 11 6.29 16.08 -13.60
N GLY A 12 5.27 15.38 -13.11
CA GLY A 12 4.29 15.92 -12.18
C GLY A 12 4.86 16.17 -10.78
N LEU A 13 5.90 15.43 -10.37
CA LEU A 13 6.53 15.58 -9.06
C LEU A 13 7.19 16.95 -8.88
N ASP A 14 7.88 17.45 -9.90
CA ASP A 14 8.58 18.74 -9.83
C ASP A 14 7.59 19.90 -9.80
N LEU A 15 6.54 19.83 -10.62
CA LEU A 15 5.45 20.81 -10.62
C LEU A 15 4.70 20.80 -9.27
N PHE A 16 4.43 19.61 -8.74
CA PHE A 16 3.83 19.42 -7.43
C PHE A 16 4.74 20.00 -6.33
N LYS A 17 6.04 19.74 -6.38
CA LYS A 17 7.00 20.25 -5.40
C LYS A 17 7.03 21.77 -5.41
N GLN A 18 7.10 22.38 -6.59
CA GLN A 18 7.11 23.83 -6.73
C GLN A 18 5.80 24.46 -6.25
N HIS A 19 4.66 23.84 -6.54
CA HIS A 19 3.34 24.37 -6.19
C HIS A 19 3.00 24.23 -4.69
N PHE A 20 3.35 23.11 -4.06
CA PHE A 20 2.95 22.81 -2.68
C PHE A 20 4.03 23.10 -1.63
N TYR A 21 5.31 22.97 -1.97
CA TYR A 21 6.40 23.18 -1.02
C TYR A 21 7.13 24.51 -1.22
N GLY A 22 7.00 25.14 -2.40
CA GLY A 22 7.76 26.34 -2.73
C GLY A 22 9.27 26.14 -2.54
N ASP A 23 9.95 27.18 -2.07
CA ASP A 23 11.40 27.13 -1.76
C ASP A 23 11.73 26.54 -0.38
N LYS A 24 10.76 25.94 0.31
CA LYS A 24 10.99 25.37 1.65
C LYS A 24 11.73 24.04 1.57
N TYR A 25 12.67 23.86 2.50
CA TYR A 25 13.35 22.59 2.70
C TYR A 25 12.50 21.65 3.56
N TYR A 26 12.23 20.45 3.05
CA TYR A 26 11.55 19.40 3.79
C TYR A 26 12.47 18.20 4.02
N PRO A 27 12.37 17.52 5.17
CA PRO A 27 13.26 16.41 5.53
C PRO A 27 13.02 15.16 4.68
N PHE A 28 11.81 14.94 4.15
CA PHE A 28 11.48 13.78 3.32
C PHE A 28 11.34 14.17 1.84
N PRO A 29 11.68 13.26 0.90
CA PRO A 29 11.48 13.51 -0.53
C PRO A 29 10.00 13.74 -0.87
N ALA A 30 9.72 14.47 -1.95
CA ALA A 30 8.36 14.86 -2.36
C ALA A 30 7.39 13.67 -2.55
N VAL A 31 7.90 12.48 -2.89
CA VAL A 31 7.10 11.24 -2.99
C VAL A 31 6.51 10.81 -1.65
N LEU A 32 7.09 11.24 -0.53
CA LEU A 32 6.60 11.01 0.82
C LEU A 32 5.83 12.24 1.34
N TYR A 33 5.03 12.85 0.46
CA TYR A 33 4.24 14.03 0.80
C TYR A 33 3.43 13.92 2.09
N PRO A 34 2.74 12.80 2.37
CA PRO A 34 2.02 12.65 3.63
C PRO A 34 2.90 12.74 4.87
N LEU A 35 4.18 12.33 4.80
CA LEU A 35 5.11 12.45 5.93
C LEU A 35 5.59 13.88 6.12
N ASN A 36 5.87 14.60 5.02
CA ASN A 36 6.18 16.03 5.09
C ASN A 36 4.98 16.84 5.62
N MET A 37 3.76 16.48 5.23
CA MET A 37 2.53 17.08 5.76
C MET A 37 2.38 16.79 7.26
N ALA A 38 2.56 15.53 7.69
CA ALA A 38 2.53 15.18 9.11
C ALA A 38 3.61 15.92 9.91
N TYR A 39 4.80 16.07 9.33
CA TYR A 39 5.89 16.86 9.92
C TYR A 39 5.50 18.32 10.10
N ASP A 40 4.88 18.95 9.09
CA ASP A 40 4.42 20.35 9.17
C ASP A 40 3.25 20.53 10.14
N ILE A 41 2.36 19.53 10.27
CA ILE A 41 1.29 19.56 11.29
C ILE A 41 1.86 19.53 12.71
N VAL A 42 2.94 18.78 12.93
CA VAL A 42 3.52 18.58 14.27
C VAL A 42 4.56 19.64 14.63
N TYR A 43 5.33 20.13 13.65
CA TYR A 43 6.48 21.01 13.85
C TYR A 43 6.44 22.31 13.03
N GLY A 44 5.38 22.55 12.25
CA GLY A 44 5.26 23.71 11.38
C GLY A 44 5.01 25.02 12.13
N GLU A 45 5.32 26.13 11.45
CA GLU A 45 5.06 27.49 11.96
C GLU A 45 3.55 27.74 12.07
N PRO A 46 3.03 28.20 13.23
CA PRO A 46 1.59 28.41 13.44
C PRO A 46 0.99 29.49 12.53
N ASP A 47 1.81 30.38 11.99
CA ASP A 47 1.38 31.56 11.25
C ASP A 47 1.15 31.30 9.75
N LYS A 48 1.49 30.09 9.27
CA LYS A 48 1.31 29.69 7.87
C LYS A 48 0.58 28.36 7.81
N PRO A 49 -0.76 28.35 7.91
CA PRO A 49 -1.52 27.12 7.80
C PRO A 49 -1.25 26.46 6.45
N PHE A 50 -0.66 25.26 6.48
CA PHE A 50 -0.50 24.39 5.31
C PHE A 50 -1.86 24.05 4.68
N PHE A 51 -2.91 23.94 5.52
CA PHE A 51 -4.31 23.99 5.11
C PHE A 51 -4.80 25.43 5.01
N GLY A 52 -4.11 26.26 4.23
CA GLY A 52 -4.40 27.70 4.10
C GLY A 52 -5.88 27.97 3.81
N GLY A 53 -6.55 27.12 3.02
CA GLY A 53 -7.99 27.24 2.75
C GLY A 53 -8.91 26.86 3.92
N ILE A 54 -8.60 25.82 4.71
CA ILE A 54 -9.49 25.39 5.81
C ILE A 54 -9.30 26.29 7.05
N ALA A 55 -8.07 26.73 7.31
CA ALA A 55 -7.79 27.66 8.40
C ALA A 55 -8.27 29.09 8.08
N ALA A 56 -8.11 29.57 6.84
CA ALA A 56 -8.66 30.87 6.44
C ALA A 56 -10.20 30.88 6.49
N PHE A 57 -10.85 29.76 6.15
CA PHE A 57 -12.30 29.61 6.35
C PHE A 57 -12.69 29.75 7.83
N ARG A 58 -11.87 29.22 8.75
CA ARG A 58 -12.11 29.31 10.21
C ARG A 58 -11.91 30.73 10.77
N ILE A 59 -11.05 31.55 10.16
CA ILE A 59 -10.85 32.94 10.55
C ILE A 59 -12.04 33.80 10.08
N ASN A 60 -12.56 33.55 8.87
CA ASN A 60 -13.62 34.39 8.31
C ASN A 60 -15.01 34.16 8.93
N THR A 61 -15.18 33.15 9.80
CA THR A 61 -16.43 32.90 10.54
C THR A 61 -16.44 33.44 11.98
N SER A 62 -15.40 34.13 12.44
CA SER A 62 -15.25 34.47 13.87
C SER A 62 -14.86 35.91 14.23
N SER A 63 -14.84 36.85 13.28
CA SER A 63 -14.58 38.26 13.60
C SER A 63 -15.64 39.18 13.02
N ASP A 64 -16.74 39.29 13.77
CA ASP A 64 -17.54 40.51 13.82
C ASP A 64 -16.63 41.70 14.19
N HIS A 65 -16.76 42.80 13.44
CA HIS A 65 -16.35 44.17 13.77
C HIS A 65 -14.94 44.42 14.36
N GLU A 66 -14.04 45.04 13.58
CA GLU A 66 -13.54 46.39 13.87
C GLU A 66 -12.59 46.91 12.77
N VAL A 67 -12.79 48.18 12.44
CA VAL A 67 -12.11 48.97 11.41
C VAL A 67 -10.73 49.38 11.92
N PHE A 68 -9.63 49.04 11.23
CA PHE A 68 -8.41 49.87 11.28
C PHE A 68 -7.58 49.79 9.99
N GLU A 69 -7.35 50.98 9.47
CA GLU A 69 -6.70 51.37 8.25
C GLU A 69 -5.17 51.20 8.36
N HIS A 70 -4.58 50.31 7.54
CA HIS A 70 -3.15 50.38 7.25
C HIS A 70 -2.88 50.11 5.77
N GLN A 71 -2.48 51.18 5.11
CA GLN A 71 -2.29 51.33 3.67
C GLN A 71 -1.03 50.60 3.19
N GLY A 72 -1.22 49.45 2.57
CA GLY A 72 -0.25 48.79 1.69
C GLY A 72 -0.91 48.60 0.33
N VAL A 73 -0.28 49.11 -0.72
CA VAL A 73 -0.74 49.20 -2.11
C VAL A 73 -1.69 48.05 -2.53
N VAL A 74 -3.00 48.32 -2.51
CA VAL A 74 -4.02 47.45 -3.09
C VAL A 74 -4.08 47.77 -4.58
N GLU A 75 -3.54 46.86 -5.40
CA GLU A 75 -3.75 46.86 -6.85
C GLU A 75 -5.26 46.82 -7.14
N TYR A 76 -5.75 47.68 -8.04
CA TYR A 76 -7.18 47.92 -8.26
C TYR A 76 -7.88 46.63 -8.73
N HIS A 77 -8.51 45.94 -7.78
CA HIS A 77 -9.19 44.66 -7.99
C HIS A 77 -10.52 44.90 -8.72
N ARG A 78 -10.73 44.28 -9.89
CA ARG A 78 -12.01 44.36 -10.60
C ARG A 78 -13.06 43.58 -9.79
N PRO A 79 -14.20 44.19 -9.42
CA PRO A 79 -15.19 43.52 -8.58
C PRO A 79 -15.81 42.34 -9.32
N GLY A 80 -15.58 41.12 -8.81
CA GLY A 80 -16.32 39.92 -9.19
C GLY A 80 -15.54 38.83 -9.93
N GLN A 81 -14.20 38.94 -10.03
CA GLN A 81 -13.37 37.95 -10.74
C GLN A 81 -12.37 37.22 -9.82
N ASP A 82 -12.37 37.58 -8.55
CA ASP A 82 -11.29 37.38 -7.60
C ASP A 82 -11.63 36.34 -6.53
N ILE A 83 -12.83 36.46 -5.96
CA ILE A 83 -13.34 35.51 -4.96
C ILE A 83 -13.55 34.13 -5.60
N GLU A 84 -14.06 34.06 -6.84
CA GLU A 84 -14.30 32.80 -7.54
C GLU A 84 -12.99 32.08 -7.92
N VAL A 85 -11.98 32.83 -8.36
CA VAL A 85 -10.67 32.27 -8.74
C VAL A 85 -9.91 31.76 -7.50
N ASP A 86 -9.99 32.47 -6.38
CA ASP A 86 -9.39 32.06 -5.11
C ASP A 86 -10.07 30.81 -4.53
N LEU A 87 -11.42 30.79 -4.44
CA LEU A 87 -12.18 29.61 -3.99
C LEU A 87 -11.89 28.37 -4.84
N ARG A 88 -11.85 28.55 -6.17
CA ARG A 88 -11.58 27.46 -7.10
C ARG A 88 -10.16 26.91 -6.92
N GLY A 89 -9.16 27.78 -6.72
CA GLY A 89 -7.78 27.38 -6.40
C GLY A 89 -7.68 26.58 -5.09
N GLN A 90 -8.37 27.03 -4.05
CA GLN A 90 -8.39 26.35 -2.74
C GLN A 90 -9.04 24.96 -2.80
N HIS A 91 -10.11 24.81 -3.58
CA HIS A 91 -10.78 23.51 -3.78
C HIS A 91 -9.87 22.52 -4.51
N TYR A 92 -9.14 22.96 -5.53
CA TYR A 92 -8.18 22.10 -6.24
C TYR A 92 -7.03 21.65 -5.34
N HIS A 93 -6.47 22.56 -4.54
CA HIS A 93 -5.42 22.22 -3.57
C HIS A 93 -5.90 21.17 -2.58
N THR A 94 -7.09 21.36 -2.00
CA THR A 94 -7.69 20.41 -1.06
C THR A 94 -7.98 19.06 -1.70
N ALA A 95 -8.48 19.04 -2.94
CA ALA A 95 -8.77 17.82 -3.68
C ALA A 95 -7.50 17.00 -3.97
N VAL A 96 -6.42 17.64 -4.40
CA VAL A 96 -5.14 16.97 -4.67
C VAL A 96 -4.54 16.39 -3.39
N VAL A 97 -4.57 17.14 -2.28
CA VAL A 97 -4.13 16.62 -0.97
C VAL A 97 -4.95 15.42 -0.55
N TYR A 98 -6.28 15.48 -0.71
CA TYR A 98 -7.17 14.37 -0.40
C TYR A 98 -6.86 13.13 -1.26
N GLU A 99 -6.65 13.30 -2.56
CA GLU A 99 -6.27 12.21 -3.48
C GLU A 99 -4.97 11.54 -3.05
N PHE A 100 -3.92 12.32 -2.77
CA PHE A 100 -2.63 11.77 -2.32
C PHE A 100 -2.75 11.01 -1.00
N VAL A 101 -3.47 11.56 -0.02
CA VAL A 101 -3.69 10.90 1.27
C VAL A 101 -4.48 9.60 1.06
N LEU A 102 -5.55 9.63 0.28
CA LEU A 102 -6.37 8.45 -0.01
C LEU A 102 -5.55 7.36 -0.73
N CYS A 103 -4.81 7.71 -1.79
CA CYS A 103 -3.96 6.76 -2.50
C CYS A 103 -2.89 6.16 -1.58
N SER A 104 -2.25 6.96 -0.74
CA SER A 104 -1.24 6.46 0.20
C SER A 104 -1.83 5.50 1.24
N ALA A 105 -3.02 5.79 1.77
CA ALA A 105 -3.73 4.92 2.71
C ALA A 105 -4.10 3.58 2.06
N VAL A 106 -4.60 3.61 0.82
CA VAL A 106 -4.92 2.40 0.05
C VAL A 106 -3.66 1.56 -0.20
N VAL A 107 -2.55 2.18 -0.60
CA VAL A 107 -1.28 1.47 -0.81
C VAL A 107 -0.82 0.77 0.47
N ILE A 108 -0.89 1.44 1.63
CA ILE A 108 -0.53 0.85 2.91
C ILE A 108 -1.44 -0.33 3.26
N ALA A 109 -2.77 -0.15 3.16
CA ALA A 109 -3.75 -1.17 3.47
C ALA A 109 -3.57 -2.41 2.58
N LEU A 110 -3.42 -2.23 1.27
CA LEU A 110 -3.18 -3.31 0.32
C LEU A 110 -1.83 -3.98 0.56
N SER A 111 -0.79 -3.22 0.89
CA SER A 111 0.54 -3.79 1.17
C SER A 111 0.50 -4.70 2.40
N LEU A 112 -0.15 -4.30 3.48
CA LEU A 112 -0.32 -5.13 4.68
C LEU A 112 -1.10 -6.41 4.37
N LEU A 113 -2.17 -6.29 3.59
CA LEU A 113 -2.97 -7.43 3.17
C LEU A 113 -2.16 -8.40 2.30
N VAL A 114 -1.40 -7.88 1.33
CA VAL A 114 -0.52 -8.68 0.47
C VAL A 114 0.57 -9.36 1.30
N LEU A 115 1.21 -8.65 2.23
CA LEU A 115 2.21 -9.24 3.13
C LEU A 115 1.63 -10.38 3.96
N TRP A 116 0.39 -10.24 4.44
CA TRP A 116 -0.31 -11.31 5.13
C TRP A 116 -0.53 -12.54 4.23
N HIS A 117 -0.97 -12.33 2.98
CA HIS A 117 -1.10 -13.42 2.00
C HIS A 117 0.23 -14.07 1.63
N VAL A 118 1.28 -13.28 1.39
CA VAL A 118 2.66 -13.74 1.13
C VAL A 118 3.13 -14.65 2.26
N ARG A 119 2.89 -14.26 3.51
CA ARG A 119 3.19 -15.09 4.68
C ARG A 119 2.44 -16.43 4.61
N MET A 120 1.13 -16.41 4.43
CA MET A 120 0.31 -17.63 4.37
C MET A 120 0.76 -18.59 3.26
N ILE A 121 0.99 -18.05 2.05
CA ILE A 121 1.49 -18.83 0.91
C ILE A 121 2.84 -19.45 1.24
N SER A 122 3.73 -18.70 1.89
CA SER A 122 5.05 -19.18 2.28
C SER A 122 5.00 -20.36 3.26
N TYR A 123 3.99 -20.43 4.12
CA TYR A 123 3.77 -21.55 5.04
C TYR A 123 2.90 -22.67 4.46
N GLY A 124 2.28 -22.47 3.30
CA GLY A 124 1.35 -23.43 2.70
C GLY A 124 0.07 -23.57 3.54
N GLU A 125 -0.39 -22.46 4.14
CA GLU A 125 -1.58 -22.40 4.99
C GLU A 125 -2.65 -21.51 4.35
N THR A 126 -3.91 -21.86 4.52
CA THR A 126 -5.05 -20.96 4.26
C THR A 126 -5.39 -20.11 5.49
N ASN A 127 -6.16 -19.03 5.31
CA ASN A 127 -6.62 -18.17 6.43
C ASN A 127 -7.27 -18.98 7.56
N ILE A 128 -8.03 -20.03 7.23
CA ILE A 128 -8.71 -20.89 8.22
C ILE A 128 -7.70 -21.83 8.90
N GLU A 129 -6.79 -22.41 8.12
CA GLU A 129 -5.78 -23.35 8.61
C GLU A 129 -4.81 -22.70 9.60
N VAL A 130 -4.49 -21.42 9.47
CA VAL A 130 -3.65 -20.70 10.46
C VAL A 130 -4.23 -20.83 11.86
N TYR A 131 -5.55 -20.68 12.02
CA TYR A 131 -6.20 -20.79 13.33
C TYR A 131 -6.27 -22.23 13.83
N ILE A 132 -6.50 -23.18 12.95
CA ILE A 132 -6.55 -24.62 13.28
C ILE A 132 -5.15 -25.08 13.72
N ASN A 133 -4.13 -24.74 12.95
CA ASN A 133 -2.74 -25.10 13.22
C ASN A 133 -2.26 -24.52 14.54
N ARG A 134 -2.62 -23.26 14.87
CA ARG A 134 -2.32 -22.68 16.19
C ARG A 134 -2.94 -23.49 17.34
N LYS A 135 -4.21 -23.88 17.22
CA LYS A 135 -4.88 -24.71 18.23
C LYS A 135 -4.22 -26.09 18.36
N GLU A 136 -3.83 -26.70 17.25
CA GLU A 136 -3.14 -28.00 17.24
C GLU A 136 -1.73 -27.92 17.82
N VAL A 137 -0.98 -26.84 17.54
CA VAL A 137 0.32 -26.57 18.17
C VAL A 137 0.17 -26.51 19.69
N ASP A 138 -0.81 -25.76 20.19
CA ASP A 138 -1.05 -25.66 21.63
C ASP A 138 -1.48 -26.99 22.25
N ARG A 139 -2.32 -27.77 21.55
CA ARG A 139 -2.75 -29.11 21.99
C ARG A 139 -1.58 -30.09 22.07
N LEU A 140 -0.73 -30.13 21.04
CA LEU A 140 0.40 -31.06 20.96
C LEU A 140 1.54 -30.66 21.89
N LYS A 141 1.76 -29.36 22.12
CA LYS A 141 2.71 -28.86 23.12
C LYS A 141 2.36 -29.35 24.52
N LYS A 142 1.07 -29.42 24.87
CA LYS A 142 0.62 -30.00 26.16
C LYS A 142 0.91 -31.49 26.29
N LEU A 143 1.01 -32.21 25.16
CA LEU A 143 1.35 -33.63 25.09
C LEU A 143 2.86 -33.88 24.95
N GLY A 144 3.70 -32.81 24.93
CA GLY A 144 5.14 -32.93 24.71
C GLY A 144 5.53 -33.24 23.26
N LEU A 145 4.62 -33.09 22.31
CA LEU A 145 4.83 -33.38 20.89
C LEU A 145 5.01 -32.09 20.08
N VAL A 146 5.81 -32.17 19.02
CA VAL A 146 6.02 -31.06 18.08
C VAL A 146 5.05 -31.18 16.91
N TYR A 147 4.17 -30.20 16.74
CA TYR A 147 3.31 -30.12 15.57
C TYR A 147 4.12 -29.66 14.35
N THR A 148 3.99 -30.39 13.25
CA THR A 148 4.53 -29.99 11.94
C THR A 148 3.38 -29.93 10.95
N ASN A 149 3.24 -28.80 10.25
CA ASN A 149 2.20 -28.64 9.24
C ASN A 149 2.41 -29.64 8.08
N PRO A 150 1.45 -30.54 7.80
CA PRO A 150 1.58 -31.56 6.75
C PRO A 150 1.60 -31.00 5.32
N TYR A 151 1.18 -29.76 5.12
CA TYR A 151 1.13 -29.07 3.81
C TYR A 151 2.29 -28.09 3.61
N HIS A 152 3.23 -28.01 4.55
CA HIS A 152 4.41 -27.17 4.40
C HIS A 152 5.51 -27.91 3.60
N TYR A 153 5.62 -27.62 2.30
CA TYR A 153 6.64 -28.21 1.42
C TYR A 153 7.97 -27.45 1.41
N GLY A 154 8.04 -26.29 2.08
CA GLY A 154 9.17 -25.36 2.11
C GLY A 154 8.93 -24.13 1.22
N PHE A 155 9.59 -23.01 1.53
CA PHE A 155 9.31 -21.70 0.93
C PHE A 155 9.21 -21.73 -0.61
N LEU A 156 10.30 -22.06 -1.32
CA LEU A 156 10.29 -22.05 -2.79
C LEU A 156 9.26 -23.02 -3.39
N ARG A 157 9.06 -24.19 -2.77
CA ARG A 157 8.12 -25.21 -3.27
C ARG A 157 6.67 -24.79 -3.06
N ASN A 158 6.36 -24.14 -1.95
CA ASN A 158 5.04 -23.58 -1.67
C ASN A 158 4.68 -22.50 -2.70
N TRP A 159 5.62 -21.61 -3.00
CA TRP A 159 5.47 -20.59 -4.04
C TRP A 159 5.32 -21.18 -5.44
N GLN A 160 6.10 -22.22 -5.78
CA GLN A 160 5.95 -22.95 -7.04
C GLN A 160 4.59 -23.64 -7.17
N HIS A 161 4.08 -24.20 -6.06
CA HIS A 161 2.78 -24.85 -6.02
C HIS A 161 1.64 -23.83 -6.17
N PHE A 162 1.71 -22.69 -5.46
CA PHE A 162 0.75 -21.61 -5.54
C PHE A 162 0.63 -21.02 -6.96
N PHE A 163 1.77 -20.79 -7.62
CA PHE A 163 1.78 -20.29 -9.01
C PHE A 163 1.62 -21.39 -10.08
N GLY A 164 1.52 -22.67 -9.70
CA GLY A 164 1.33 -23.77 -10.64
C GLY A 164 2.48 -23.97 -11.64
N LEU A 165 3.71 -23.62 -11.27
CA LEU A 165 4.89 -23.57 -12.15
C LEU A 165 5.55 -24.94 -12.44
N GLY A 166 4.96 -26.04 -11.96
CA GLY A 166 5.59 -27.37 -11.94
C GLY A 166 5.76 -28.10 -13.28
N ASN A 167 5.21 -27.61 -14.40
CA ASN A 167 5.14 -28.34 -15.68
C ASN A 167 5.52 -27.48 -16.91
N GLY A 168 6.68 -26.83 -16.92
CA GLY A 168 7.16 -26.05 -18.08
C GLY A 168 6.37 -24.77 -18.38
N ARG A 169 5.66 -24.23 -17.38
CA ARG A 169 4.78 -23.06 -17.51
C ARG A 169 5.51 -21.78 -17.17
N THR A 170 5.39 -20.79 -18.05
CA THR A 170 6.03 -19.48 -17.88
C THR A 170 5.24 -18.58 -16.91
N PHE A 171 5.94 -18.02 -15.93
CA PHE A 171 5.45 -17.08 -14.91
C PHE A 171 4.63 -15.91 -15.51
N ALA A 172 5.12 -15.31 -16.60
CA ALA A 172 4.52 -14.13 -17.22
C ALA A 172 3.08 -14.36 -17.73
N ARG A 173 2.76 -15.51 -18.33
CA ARG A 173 1.43 -15.76 -18.92
C ARG A 173 0.40 -16.19 -17.88
N ASN A 174 0.82 -16.92 -16.85
CA ASN A 174 -0.10 -17.53 -15.89
C ASN A 174 -0.33 -16.69 -14.63
N VAL A 175 0.56 -15.72 -14.35
CA VAL A 175 0.48 -14.87 -13.14
C VAL A 175 0.01 -13.45 -13.48
N LEU A 176 0.39 -12.89 -14.64
CA LEU A 176 0.02 -11.50 -14.99
C LEU A 176 -1.37 -11.36 -15.62
N PHE A 177 -1.90 -12.44 -16.21
CA PHE A 177 -3.24 -12.45 -16.79
C PHE A 177 -4.18 -13.31 -15.94
N PRO A 178 -5.47 -12.92 -15.78
CA PRO A 178 -6.45 -13.74 -15.09
C PRO A 178 -6.55 -15.07 -15.83
N SER A 179 -6.01 -16.10 -15.20
CA SER A 179 -5.89 -17.41 -15.82
C SER A 179 -7.14 -18.23 -15.51
N THR A 180 -7.79 -18.73 -16.55
CA THR A 180 -8.93 -19.67 -16.48
C THR A 180 -8.51 -21.11 -16.21
N HIS A 181 -7.28 -21.34 -15.72
CA HIS A 181 -6.78 -22.68 -15.48
C HIS A 181 -7.38 -23.30 -14.23
N LEU A 182 -7.66 -24.60 -14.31
CA LEU A 182 -8.12 -25.37 -13.17
C LEU A 182 -6.93 -25.57 -12.19
N PRO A 183 -7.12 -25.31 -10.88
CA PRO A 183 -6.08 -25.61 -9.90
C PRO A 183 -5.75 -27.12 -9.96
N PRO A 184 -4.48 -27.50 -9.79
CA PRO A 184 -4.10 -28.91 -9.82
C PRO A 184 -4.70 -29.65 -8.62
N GLY A 185 -5.56 -30.64 -8.90
CA GLY A 185 -6.19 -31.49 -7.90
C GLY A 185 -7.71 -31.56 -8.06
N ASN A 186 -8.35 -32.32 -7.17
CA ASN A 186 -9.81 -32.48 -7.11
C ASN A 186 -10.46 -31.59 -6.03
N GLY A 187 -9.68 -30.75 -5.35
CA GLY A 187 -10.13 -29.91 -4.22
C GLY A 187 -10.47 -30.68 -2.93
N LEU A 188 -10.52 -32.01 -2.99
CA LEU A 188 -10.90 -32.91 -1.89
C LEU A 188 -9.69 -33.58 -1.24
N THR A 189 -8.64 -33.84 -2.02
CA THR A 189 -7.42 -34.49 -1.56
C THR A 189 -6.20 -33.73 -2.02
N TYR A 190 -5.35 -33.36 -1.05
CA TYR A 190 -4.08 -32.71 -1.29
C TYR A 190 -2.95 -33.68 -0.96
N SER A 191 -1.87 -33.64 -1.74
CA SER A 191 -0.66 -34.39 -1.40
C SER A 191 -0.15 -33.90 -0.03
N ARG A 192 0.48 -34.77 0.75
CA ARG A 192 1.14 -34.36 2.00
C ARG A 192 2.63 -34.25 1.76
N ALA A 193 3.30 -33.32 2.45
CA ALA A 193 4.75 -33.15 2.37
C ALA A 193 5.48 -34.45 2.74
N GLN A 194 4.95 -35.22 3.69
CA GLN A 194 5.50 -36.51 4.12
C GLN A 194 5.46 -37.57 3.00
N ASN A 195 4.29 -37.83 2.41
CA ASN A 195 4.13 -38.82 1.32
C ASN A 195 5.05 -38.51 0.12
N ARG A 196 5.34 -37.22 -0.12
CA ARG A 196 6.26 -36.81 -1.19
C ARG A 196 7.72 -37.07 -0.81
N ARG A 197 8.14 -36.79 0.43
CA ARG A 197 9.49 -37.09 0.92
C ARG A 197 9.78 -38.59 0.87
N GLU A 198 8.81 -39.42 1.28
CA GLU A 198 8.92 -40.88 1.22
C GLU A 198 9.19 -41.36 -0.22
N LYS A 199 8.44 -40.84 -1.21
CA LYS A 199 8.67 -41.12 -2.64
C LYS A 199 10.02 -40.63 -3.17
N GLU A 200 10.49 -39.46 -2.72
CA GLU A 200 11.82 -38.96 -3.10
C GLU A 200 12.94 -39.84 -2.54
N ILE A 201 12.77 -40.36 -1.32
CA ILE A 201 13.73 -41.28 -0.70
C ILE A 201 13.73 -42.63 -1.43
N GLU A 202 12.55 -43.20 -1.71
CA GLU A 202 12.41 -44.44 -2.47
C GLU A 202 13.05 -44.35 -3.85
N ASN A 203 12.76 -43.28 -4.60
CA ASN A 203 13.30 -43.09 -5.95
C ASN A 203 14.83 -42.87 -5.94
N LYS A 204 15.38 -42.20 -4.92
CA LYS A 204 16.83 -42.09 -4.72
C LYS A 204 17.46 -43.42 -4.33
N GLY A 205 16.78 -44.22 -3.50
CA GLY A 205 17.21 -45.57 -3.13
C GLY A 205 17.27 -46.51 -4.33
N LEU A 206 16.32 -46.39 -5.26
CA LEU A 206 16.28 -47.15 -6.52
C LEU A 206 17.35 -46.72 -7.53
N MET A 207 17.89 -45.50 -7.45
CA MET A 207 19.02 -45.06 -8.30
C MET A 207 20.40 -45.45 -7.76
N LEU A 208 20.49 -45.90 -6.50
CA LEU A 208 21.75 -46.30 -5.86
C LEU A 208 21.99 -47.82 -5.87
N LEU A 209 21.10 -48.59 -6.49
CA LEU A 209 21.21 -50.02 -6.80
C LEU A 209 21.43 -50.21 -8.29
#